data_AF-A0ABD3G449-F1
#
_entry.id   AF-A0ABD3G449-F1
#
_cell.length_a   1.000
_cell.length_b   1.000
_cell.length_c   1.000
_cell.angle_alpha   90.00
_cell.angle_beta   90.00
_cell.angle_gamma   90.00
#
_symmetry.space_group_name_H-M   'P 1'
#
loop_
_entity.id
_entity.type
_entity.pdbx_description
1 polymer ?
#
loop_
_entity_poly.entity_id
_entity_poly.type
_entity_poly.pdbx_seq_one_letter_code
_entity_poly.pdbx_strand_id
1 'polypeptide(L)'
;MSDLFLLITQEGLTGRIQSISLGYNLAGIMSTLFEMVESMNWMREKTRCFVKRLLFNYETALVGELLTASLIQFYLTSLNRSSLRHTEAEAKAVSYYIMSLVGHGCIALGCVFVIVCTRLIGSLAFIRWRYGSLALLTKSCCVDTALGSRAKLILLAGYVWEGGELYYKVSPLKAFDISKLTEEDGSEFLAYSKLHWFSIPRNSLVVFGTVSGTNVASCDERPCSGVVSRFGHILGGDNAECDERHSAYAQIKQKPVYVGTMEPILST
;
A
#
# COMPACT_ATOMS: atom_id res chain seq x y z
N MET A 1 -7.13 28.29 -17.03
CA MET A 1 -6.77 28.48 -18.46
C MET A 1 -5.29 28.82 -18.63
N SER A 2 -4.66 29.69 -17.82
CA SER A 2 -3.23 30.05 -18.03
C SER A 2 -2.21 28.96 -17.71
N ASP A 3 -2.31 28.22 -16.59
CA ASP A 3 -1.19 27.36 -16.17
C ASP A 3 -1.02 26.08 -17.00
N LEU A 4 -2.12 25.45 -17.44
CA LEU A 4 -2.06 24.30 -18.36
C LEU A 4 -1.61 24.75 -19.76
N PHE A 5 -2.00 25.96 -20.19
CA PHE A 5 -1.60 26.52 -21.48
C PHE A 5 -0.14 27.01 -21.47
N LEU A 6 0.37 27.48 -20.33
CA LEU A 6 1.80 27.75 -20.10
C LEU A 6 2.64 26.46 -20.16
N LEU A 7 2.11 25.38 -19.59
CA LEU A 7 2.65 24.00 -19.69
C LEU A 7 2.72 23.50 -21.14
N ILE A 8 1.72 23.85 -21.97
CA ILE A 8 1.62 23.46 -23.38
C ILE A 8 2.52 24.33 -24.29
N THR A 9 2.81 25.58 -23.89
CA THR A 9 3.55 26.55 -24.70
C THR A 9 5.06 26.63 -24.39
N GLN A 10 5.53 26.04 -23.29
CA GLN A 10 6.96 26.00 -22.97
C GLN A 10 7.66 24.80 -23.63
N GLU A 11 8.25 25.03 -24.80
CA GLU A 11 9.24 24.12 -25.38
C GLU A 11 10.57 24.16 -24.58
N GLY A 12 11.20 23.01 -24.39
CA GLY A 12 12.54 22.90 -23.78
C GLY A 12 12.58 22.26 -22.38
N LEU A 13 13.62 22.56 -21.61
CA LEU A 13 13.89 21.95 -20.29
C LEU A 13 12.83 22.31 -19.23
N THR A 14 12.25 23.50 -19.30
CA THR A 14 11.24 23.96 -18.34
C THR A 14 9.92 23.17 -18.46
N GLY A 15 9.47 22.89 -19.68
CA GLY A 15 8.30 22.03 -19.92
C GLY A 15 8.51 20.59 -19.45
N ARG A 16 9.75 20.07 -19.52
CA ARG A 16 10.12 18.75 -18.95
C ARG A 16 10.00 18.72 -17.43
N ILE A 17 10.48 19.77 -16.76
CA ILE A 17 10.40 19.85 -15.29
C ILE A 17 8.94 19.94 -14.84
N GLN A 18 8.12 20.71 -15.56
CA GLN A 18 6.70 20.83 -15.25
C GLN A 18 5.92 19.53 -15.52
N SER A 19 6.25 18.76 -16.58
CA SER A 19 5.61 17.47 -16.83
C SER A 19 5.96 16.42 -15.75
N ILE A 20 7.20 16.45 -15.24
CA ILE A 20 7.60 15.64 -14.07
C ILE A 20 6.76 16.03 -12.86
N SER A 21 6.64 17.32 -12.56
CA SER A 21 5.85 17.81 -11.43
C SER A 21 4.36 17.45 -11.54
N LEU A 22 3.79 17.57 -12.74
CA LEU A 22 2.41 17.17 -13.03
C LEU A 22 2.19 15.67 -12.81
N GLY A 23 3.10 14.84 -13.34
CA GLY A 23 3.05 13.38 -13.15
C GLY A 23 3.12 12.98 -11.68
N TYR A 24 4.01 13.62 -10.90
CA TYR A 24 4.15 13.39 -9.47
C TYR A 24 2.89 13.79 -8.69
N ASN A 25 2.33 14.97 -8.96
CA ASN A 25 1.10 15.43 -8.31
C ASN A 25 -0.06 14.49 -8.60
N LEU A 26 -0.22 14.08 -9.87
CA LEU A 26 -1.28 13.17 -10.27
C LEU A 26 -1.12 11.77 -9.66
N ALA A 27 0.11 11.25 -9.55
CA ALA A 27 0.40 10.02 -8.81
C ALA A 27 0.06 10.15 -7.31
N GLY A 28 0.35 11.30 -6.70
CA GLY A 28 -0.05 11.62 -5.33
C GLY A 28 -1.57 11.66 -5.13
N ILE A 29 -2.31 12.28 -6.06
CA ILE A 29 -3.77 12.28 -6.07
C ILE A 29 -4.30 10.85 -6.20
N MET A 30 -3.75 10.04 -7.11
CA MET A 30 -4.15 8.63 -7.24
C MET A 30 -3.92 7.83 -5.96
N SER A 31 -2.78 8.04 -5.29
CA SER A 31 -2.50 7.39 -4.01
C SER A 31 -3.50 7.81 -2.93
N THR A 32 -3.85 9.10 -2.88
CA THR A 32 -4.79 9.64 -1.89
C THR A 32 -6.21 9.12 -2.15
N LEU A 33 -6.62 9.06 -3.42
CA LEU A 33 -7.91 8.47 -3.81
C LEU A 33 -7.99 6.98 -3.46
N PHE A 34 -6.90 6.24 -3.70
CA PHE A 34 -6.83 4.84 -3.33
C PHE A 34 -6.93 4.64 -1.80
N GLU A 35 -6.25 5.47 -1.01
CA GLU A 35 -6.36 5.48 0.45
C GLU A 35 -7.78 5.79 0.93
N MET A 36 -8.46 6.75 0.30
CA MET A 36 -9.87 7.05 0.60
C MET A 36 -10.77 5.84 0.33
N VAL A 37 -10.64 5.21 -0.84
CA VAL A 37 -11.42 4.00 -1.20
C VAL A 37 -11.11 2.84 -0.23
N GLU A 38 -9.85 2.69 0.16
CA GLU A 38 -9.44 1.69 1.16
C GLU A 38 -10.04 1.97 2.54
N SER A 39 -10.07 3.24 2.98
CA SER A 39 -10.66 3.65 4.26
C SER A 39 -12.18 3.42 4.31
N MET A 40 -12.86 3.49 3.16
CA MET A 40 -14.28 3.18 3.02
C MET A 40 -14.57 1.67 2.97
N ASN A 41 -13.54 0.83 3.07
CA ASN A 41 -13.63 -0.63 3.01
C ASN A 41 -14.34 -1.16 1.74
N TRP A 42 -14.21 -0.43 0.63
CA TRP A 42 -14.94 -0.70 -0.61
C TRP A 42 -14.27 -1.79 -1.48
N MET A 43 -13.07 -2.20 -1.11
CA MET A 43 -12.29 -3.23 -1.81
C MET A 43 -12.08 -4.46 -0.94
N ARG A 44 -12.25 -5.64 -1.54
CA ARG A 44 -11.90 -6.92 -0.91
C ARG A 44 -10.38 -7.02 -0.73
N GLU A 45 -9.96 -7.64 0.37
CA GLU A 45 -8.55 -7.85 0.75
C GLU A 45 -7.65 -8.32 -0.40
N LYS A 46 -8.06 -9.36 -1.13
CA LYS A 46 -7.29 -9.91 -2.24
C LYS A 46 -7.09 -8.89 -3.37
N THR A 47 -8.13 -8.14 -3.72
CA THR A 47 -8.08 -7.10 -4.75
C THR A 47 -7.20 -5.94 -4.29
N ARG A 48 -7.29 -5.57 -3.01
CA ARG A 48 -6.48 -4.53 -2.39
C ARG A 48 -4.99 -4.85 -2.45
N CYS A 49 -4.58 -6.05 -2.01
CA CYS A 49 -3.19 -6.49 -2.09
C CYS A 49 -2.70 -6.57 -3.55
N PHE A 50 -3.54 -7.09 -4.45
CA PHE A 50 -3.22 -7.15 -5.88
C PHE A 50 -2.94 -5.75 -6.46
N VAL A 51 -3.85 -4.79 -6.23
CA VAL A 51 -3.69 -3.41 -6.72
C VAL A 51 -2.48 -2.72 -6.09
N LYS A 52 -2.25 -2.89 -4.78
CA LYS A 52 -1.07 -2.32 -4.11
C LYS A 52 0.23 -2.84 -4.72
N ARG A 53 0.36 -4.15 -4.92
CA ARG A 53 1.57 -4.74 -5.53
C ARG A 53 1.76 -4.29 -6.98
N LEU A 54 0.68 -4.03 -7.72
CA LEU A 54 0.72 -3.72 -9.15
C LEU A 54 0.90 -2.24 -9.47
N LEU A 55 0.31 -1.34 -8.68
CA LEU A 55 0.31 0.11 -8.93
C LEU A 55 1.13 0.90 -7.90
N PHE A 56 1.23 0.39 -6.67
CA PHE A 56 1.80 1.07 -5.51
C PHE A 56 3.02 0.32 -4.95
N ASN A 57 4.03 0.13 -5.79
CA ASN A 57 5.32 -0.43 -5.37
C ASN A 57 6.46 0.55 -5.57
N TYR A 58 7.48 0.50 -4.70
CA TYR A 58 8.61 1.44 -4.71
C TYR A 58 9.45 1.38 -5.99
N GLU A 59 9.68 0.17 -6.50
CA GLU A 59 10.54 -0.06 -7.66
C GLU A 59 9.98 0.62 -8.91
N THR A 60 8.69 0.43 -9.15
CA THR A 60 8.03 1.07 -10.28
C THR A 60 7.54 2.45 -9.95
N ALA A 61 7.40 2.85 -8.68
CA ALA A 61 7.13 4.23 -8.28
C ALA A 61 8.24 5.17 -8.79
N LEU A 62 9.49 4.81 -8.53
CA LEU A 62 10.62 5.64 -8.92
C LEU A 62 10.88 5.58 -10.44
N VAL A 63 10.96 4.38 -11.02
CA VAL A 63 11.23 4.21 -12.47
C VAL A 63 10.06 4.69 -13.32
N GLY A 64 8.85 4.38 -12.89
CA GLY A 64 7.64 4.78 -13.60
C GLY A 64 7.43 6.30 -13.55
N GLU A 65 7.93 7.03 -12.55
CA GLU A 65 7.83 8.51 -12.55
C GLU A 65 8.68 9.13 -13.65
N LEU A 66 9.90 8.63 -13.83
CA LEU A 66 10.80 9.06 -14.90
C LEU A 66 10.24 8.73 -16.30
N LEU A 67 9.71 7.51 -16.47
CA LEU A 67 9.09 7.09 -17.73
C LEU A 67 7.79 7.86 -18.01
N THR A 68 6.96 8.05 -16.98
CA THR A 68 5.69 8.77 -17.12
C THR A 68 5.94 10.23 -17.46
N ALA A 69 6.95 10.89 -16.91
CA ALA A 69 7.30 12.25 -17.30
C ALA A 69 7.61 12.40 -18.79
N SER A 70 8.33 11.41 -19.36
CA SER A 70 8.67 11.36 -20.78
C SER A 70 7.44 11.08 -21.65
N LEU A 71 6.59 10.13 -21.23
CA LEU A 71 5.38 9.75 -21.95
C LEU A 71 4.28 10.81 -21.88
N ILE A 72 4.09 11.46 -20.73
CA ILE A 72 3.16 12.60 -20.57
C ILE A 72 3.63 13.76 -21.44
N GLN A 73 4.93 14.04 -21.50
CA GLN A 73 5.45 15.07 -22.39
C GLN A 73 5.13 14.73 -23.86
N PHE A 74 5.43 13.51 -24.30
CA PHE A 74 5.11 13.07 -25.66
C PHE A 74 3.60 13.15 -25.96
N TYR A 75 2.76 12.73 -25.01
CA TYR A 75 1.31 12.80 -25.12
C TYR A 75 0.81 14.24 -25.26
N LEU A 76 1.28 15.16 -24.41
CA LEU A 76 0.90 16.58 -24.47
C LEU A 76 1.38 17.26 -25.76
N THR A 77 2.62 16.97 -26.20
CA THR A 77 3.13 17.46 -27.49
C THR A 77 2.32 16.92 -28.68
N SER A 78 1.94 15.64 -28.64
CA SER A 78 1.10 15.01 -29.65
C SER A 78 -0.30 15.62 -29.69
N LEU A 79 -0.93 15.83 -28.53
CA LEU A 79 -2.22 16.52 -28.42
C LEU A 79 -2.15 17.94 -28.96
N ASN A 80 -1.10 18.69 -28.62
CA ASN A 80 -0.89 20.05 -29.14
C ASN A 80 -0.78 20.06 -30.68
N ARG A 81 -0.10 19.06 -31.25
CA ARG A 81 0.03 18.91 -32.71
C ARG A 81 -1.27 18.44 -33.38
N SER A 82 -2.14 17.73 -32.66
CA SER A 82 -3.30 17.02 -33.21
C SER A 82 -4.67 17.66 -32.92
N SER A 83 -4.85 18.47 -31.88
CA SER A 83 -6.18 18.97 -31.45
C SER A 83 -6.04 20.29 -30.69
N LEU A 84 -6.55 21.41 -31.22
CA LEU A 84 -7.94 21.85 -31.03
C LEU A 84 -8.58 22.45 -32.31
N ARG A 85 -8.05 22.17 -33.50
CA ARG A 85 -8.49 22.83 -34.75
C ARG A 85 -9.91 22.45 -35.22
N HIS A 86 -10.50 21.39 -34.66
CA HIS A 86 -11.86 20.91 -35.04
C HIS A 86 -12.94 21.09 -33.97
N THR A 87 -12.58 21.50 -32.74
CA THR A 87 -13.54 21.67 -31.62
C THR A 87 -14.16 23.07 -31.54
N GLU A 88 -13.76 24.00 -32.42
CA GLU A 88 -14.28 25.38 -32.45
C GLU A 88 -15.77 25.43 -32.81
N ALA A 89 -16.21 24.56 -33.73
CA ALA A 89 -17.61 24.47 -34.15
C ALA A 89 -18.53 23.96 -33.04
N GLU A 90 -18.07 23.01 -32.22
CA GLU A 90 -18.86 22.45 -31.10
C GLU A 90 -18.81 23.34 -29.84
N ALA A 91 -17.70 24.07 -29.61
CA ALA A 91 -17.59 25.00 -28.48
C ALA A 91 -18.59 26.16 -28.55
N LYS A 92 -18.98 26.57 -29.77
CA LYS A 92 -19.98 27.62 -30.00
C LYS A 92 -21.41 27.22 -29.62
N ALA A 93 -21.68 25.91 -29.52
CA ALA A 93 -23.03 25.36 -29.31
C ALA A 93 -23.39 25.11 -27.83
N VAL A 94 -22.41 24.81 -26.95
CA VAL A 94 -22.67 24.29 -25.59
C VAL A 94 -22.16 25.21 -24.45
N SER A 95 -21.38 26.26 -24.78
CA SER A 95 -20.64 27.17 -23.87
C SER A 95 -19.17 26.79 -23.68
N TYR A 96 -18.30 27.79 -23.84
CA TYR A 96 -16.85 27.66 -23.74
C TYR A 96 -16.36 27.09 -22.40
N TYR A 97 -17.09 27.31 -21.30
CA TYR A 97 -16.70 26.81 -19.97
C TYR A 97 -16.85 25.30 -19.84
N ILE A 98 -17.96 24.73 -20.34
CA ILE A 98 -18.21 23.28 -20.27
C ILE A 98 -17.23 22.54 -21.19
N MET A 99 -17.03 23.05 -22.41
CA MET A 99 -16.08 22.45 -23.35
C MET A 99 -14.64 22.50 -22.81
N SER A 100 -14.26 23.60 -22.14
CA SER A 100 -12.97 23.70 -21.47
C SER A 100 -12.83 22.68 -20.33
N LEU A 101 -13.86 22.52 -19.49
CA LEU A 101 -13.87 21.53 -18.39
C LEU A 101 -13.74 20.10 -18.92
N VAL A 102 -14.50 19.75 -19.96
CA VAL A 102 -14.44 18.43 -20.60
C VAL A 102 -13.05 18.19 -21.20
N GLY A 103 -12.48 19.19 -21.89
CA GLY A 103 -11.13 19.12 -22.43
C GLY A 103 -10.07 18.86 -21.34
N HIS A 104 -10.13 19.58 -20.21
CA HIS A 104 -9.22 19.34 -19.08
C HIS A 104 -9.43 17.96 -18.46
N GLY A 105 -10.69 17.51 -18.34
CA GLY A 105 -11.02 16.17 -17.88
C GLY A 105 -10.41 15.07 -18.74
N CYS A 106 -10.55 15.17 -20.07
CA CYS A 106 -9.95 14.23 -21.02
C CYS A 106 -8.42 14.20 -20.93
N ILE A 107 -7.77 15.37 -20.81
CA ILE A 107 -6.31 15.44 -20.68
C ILE A 107 -5.87 14.81 -19.35
N ALA A 108 -6.52 15.16 -18.24
CA ALA A 108 -6.21 14.61 -16.92
C ALA A 108 -6.40 13.09 -16.88
N LEU A 109 -7.52 12.58 -17.41
CA LEU A 109 -7.79 11.15 -17.53
C LEU A 109 -6.75 10.44 -18.40
N GLY A 110 -6.34 11.05 -19.51
CA GLY A 110 -5.27 10.54 -20.35
C GLY A 110 -3.93 10.43 -19.60
N CYS A 111 -3.56 11.45 -18.83
CA CYS A 111 -2.36 11.42 -18.01
C CYS A 111 -2.43 10.34 -16.92
N VAL A 112 -3.58 10.20 -16.24
CA VAL A 112 -3.82 9.11 -15.27
C VAL A 112 -3.63 7.75 -15.94
N PHE A 113 -4.23 7.56 -17.12
CA PHE A 113 -4.14 6.32 -17.88
C PHE A 113 -2.68 5.96 -18.23
N VAL A 114 -1.89 6.93 -18.69
CA VAL A 114 -0.46 6.74 -18.98
C VAL A 114 0.31 6.33 -17.72
N ILE A 115 0.05 6.95 -16.56
CA ILE A 115 0.66 6.56 -15.28
C ILE A 115 0.32 5.10 -14.96
N VAL A 116 -0.97 4.75 -14.96
CA VAL A 116 -1.44 3.40 -14.63
C VAL A 116 -0.82 2.35 -15.54
N CYS A 117 -0.83 2.57 -16.87
CA CYS A 117 -0.22 1.66 -17.83
C CYS A 117 1.28 1.48 -17.60
N THR A 118 2.01 2.57 -17.34
CA THR A 118 3.45 2.52 -17.11
C THR A 118 3.79 1.74 -15.85
N ARG A 119 3.05 1.98 -14.75
CA ARG A 119 3.19 1.23 -13.49
C ARG A 119 2.87 -0.24 -13.65
N LEU A 120 1.77 -0.54 -14.37
CA LEU A 120 1.33 -1.90 -14.65
C LEU A 120 2.40 -2.69 -15.41
N ILE A 121 2.88 -2.14 -16.53
CA ILE A 121 3.90 -2.79 -17.38
C ILE A 121 5.20 -2.95 -16.60
N GLY A 122 5.64 -1.89 -15.89
CA GLY A 122 6.85 -1.94 -15.08
C GLY A 122 6.80 -3.03 -14.01
N SER A 123 5.64 -3.18 -13.34
CA SER A 123 5.48 -4.14 -12.25
C SER A 123 5.45 -5.56 -12.77
N LEU A 124 4.70 -5.80 -13.85
CA LEU A 124 4.65 -7.09 -14.52
C LEU A 124 6.03 -7.50 -15.06
N ALA A 125 6.74 -6.58 -15.69
CA ALA A 125 8.09 -6.82 -16.19
C ALA A 125 9.06 -7.14 -15.06
N PHE A 126 9.03 -6.36 -13.96
CA PHE A 126 9.88 -6.59 -12.80
C PHE A 126 9.63 -7.95 -12.14
N ILE A 127 8.36 -8.30 -11.88
CA ILE A 127 8.00 -9.59 -11.28
C ILE A 127 8.41 -10.73 -12.21
N ARG A 128 8.11 -10.61 -13.50
CA ARG A 128 8.44 -11.64 -14.48
C ARG A 128 9.94 -11.85 -14.65
N TRP A 129 10.72 -10.78 -14.55
CA TRP A 129 12.19 -10.81 -14.58
C TRP A 129 12.76 -11.42 -13.30
N ARG A 130 12.27 -11.00 -12.13
CA ARG A 130 12.87 -11.35 -10.84
C ARG A 130 12.44 -12.70 -10.28
N TYR A 131 11.18 -13.09 -10.49
CA TYR A 131 10.56 -14.27 -9.90
C TYR A 131 10.13 -15.31 -10.94
N GLY A 132 10.18 -14.98 -12.24
CA GLY A 132 9.81 -15.89 -13.33
C GLY A 132 8.31 -16.20 -13.45
N SER A 133 7.51 -15.90 -12.43
CA SER A 133 6.07 -16.17 -12.35
C SER A 133 5.30 -14.95 -11.86
N LEU A 134 4.09 -14.74 -12.39
CA LEU A 134 3.15 -13.71 -11.94
C LEU A 134 2.32 -14.13 -10.71
N ALA A 135 2.56 -15.33 -10.18
CA ALA A 135 1.86 -15.85 -8.99
C ALA A 135 2.06 -14.95 -7.74
N LEU A 136 3.15 -14.17 -7.73
CA LEU A 136 3.42 -13.16 -6.70
C LEU A 136 2.36 -12.06 -6.64
N LEU A 137 1.57 -11.82 -7.68
CA LEU A 137 0.48 -10.84 -7.62
C LEU A 137 -0.77 -11.40 -6.95
N THR A 138 -1.01 -12.70 -7.10
CA THR A 138 -2.28 -13.33 -6.70
C THR A 138 -2.21 -14.00 -5.33
N LYS A 139 -1.03 -14.40 -4.87
CA LYS A 139 -0.86 -15.07 -3.57
C LYS A 139 -1.02 -14.09 -2.41
N SER A 140 -1.89 -14.38 -1.45
CA SER A 140 -1.99 -13.64 -0.19
C SER A 140 -0.72 -13.84 0.64
N CYS A 141 -0.36 -12.82 1.43
CA CYS A 141 0.64 -12.91 2.48
C CYS A 141 0.01 -12.39 3.76
N CYS A 142 0.18 -13.12 4.87
CA CYS A 142 -0.36 -12.72 6.17
C CYS A 142 0.15 -11.33 6.60
N VAL A 143 1.39 -10.99 6.26
CA VAL A 143 2.01 -9.68 6.53
C VAL A 143 1.28 -8.57 5.78
N ASP A 144 0.97 -8.75 4.49
CA ASP A 144 0.22 -7.74 3.73
C ASP A 144 -1.19 -7.53 4.27
N THR A 145 -1.80 -8.62 4.77
CA THR A 145 -3.12 -8.56 5.42
C THR A 145 -3.04 -7.79 6.74
N ALA A 146 -2.01 -8.03 7.54
CA ALA A 146 -1.78 -7.35 8.82
C ALA A 146 -1.40 -5.87 8.66
N LEU A 147 -0.57 -5.53 7.66
CA LEU A 147 -0.30 -4.13 7.33
C LEU A 147 -1.56 -3.43 6.82
N GLY A 148 -2.33 -4.10 5.94
CA GLY A 148 -3.56 -3.57 5.39
C GLY A 148 -3.44 -2.14 4.88
N SER A 149 -4.23 -1.22 5.42
CA SER A 149 -4.21 0.21 5.06
C SER A 149 -3.02 1.00 5.62
N ARG A 150 -2.23 0.42 6.52
CA ARG A 150 -1.10 1.08 7.17
C ARG A 150 0.11 1.24 6.24
N ALA A 151 0.24 0.39 5.23
CA ALA A 151 1.25 0.53 4.18
C ALA A 151 0.67 1.22 2.95
N LYS A 152 1.24 2.40 2.63
CA LYS A 152 0.96 3.16 1.41
C LYS A 152 1.62 2.55 0.17
N LEU A 153 2.82 2.00 0.34
CA LEU A 153 3.64 1.44 -0.73
C LEU A 153 4.26 0.11 -0.29
N ILE A 154 4.39 -0.81 -1.24
CA ILE A 154 4.97 -2.14 -1.03
C ILE A 154 6.35 -2.21 -1.71
N LEU A 155 7.29 -2.97 -1.15
CA LEU A 155 8.61 -3.21 -1.76
C LEU A 155 8.62 -4.60 -2.41
N LEU A 156 8.53 -4.64 -3.74
CA LEU A 156 8.36 -5.87 -4.50
C LEU A 156 9.60 -6.77 -4.45
N ALA A 157 10.80 -6.19 -4.44
CA ALA A 157 12.08 -6.90 -4.26
C ALA A 157 12.26 -7.45 -2.83
N GLY A 158 11.41 -6.98 -1.92
CA GLY A 158 11.41 -7.37 -0.52
C GLY A 158 10.85 -8.75 -0.25
N TYR A 159 10.15 -9.34 -1.21
CA TYR A 159 9.56 -10.65 -1.05
C TYR A 159 10.57 -11.79 -1.33
N VAL A 160 10.33 -12.92 -0.67
CA VAL A 160 10.95 -14.23 -0.90
C VAL A 160 9.84 -15.22 -1.22
N TRP A 161 10.08 -16.03 -2.22
CA TRP A 161 9.20 -17.13 -2.59
C TRP A 161 9.82 -18.44 -2.10
N GLU A 162 9.20 -19.06 -1.10
CA GLU A 162 9.67 -20.32 -0.50
C GLU A 162 8.49 -21.28 -0.36
N GLY A 163 8.65 -22.53 -0.79
CA GLY A 163 7.61 -23.57 -0.59
C GLY A 163 6.26 -23.30 -1.28
N GLY A 164 6.17 -22.39 -2.25
CA GLY A 164 4.89 -21.99 -2.86
C GLY A 164 4.15 -20.86 -2.12
N GLU A 165 4.76 -20.35 -1.06
CA GLU A 165 4.25 -19.31 -0.18
C GLU A 165 5.11 -18.05 -0.23
N LEU A 166 4.50 -16.93 0.16
CA LEU A 166 5.11 -15.61 0.04
C LEU A 166 5.54 -15.07 1.41
N TYR A 167 6.83 -14.74 1.52
CA TYR A 167 7.44 -14.21 2.73
C TYR A 167 8.09 -12.86 2.49
N TYR A 168 8.21 -12.05 3.54
CA TYR A 168 8.96 -10.80 3.59
C TYR A 168 10.36 -11.05 4.16
N LYS A 169 11.36 -10.46 3.51
CA LYS A 169 12.71 -10.35 4.08
C LYS A 169 12.70 -9.40 5.28
N VAL A 170 13.68 -9.57 6.16
CA VAL A 170 13.91 -8.67 7.30
C VAL A 170 14.28 -7.25 6.86
N SER A 171 15.06 -7.09 5.79
CA SER A 171 15.54 -5.75 5.35
C SER A 171 14.41 -4.80 4.92
N PRO A 172 13.42 -5.22 4.11
CA PRO A 172 12.20 -4.47 3.83
C PRO A 172 11.39 -4.11 5.07
N LEU A 173 11.18 -5.07 5.98
CA LEU A 173 10.45 -4.80 7.23
C LEU A 173 11.14 -3.70 8.04
N LYS A 174 12.47 -3.74 8.10
CA LYS A 174 13.28 -2.68 8.69
C LYS A 174 13.16 -1.35 7.94
N ALA A 175 13.09 -1.37 6.60
CA ALA A 175 12.92 -0.16 5.80
C ALA A 175 11.55 0.50 6.00
N PHE A 176 10.53 -0.30 6.34
CA PHE A 176 9.21 0.18 6.74
C PHE A 176 9.10 0.61 8.20
N ASP A 177 10.22 0.64 8.93
CA ASP A 177 10.26 0.92 10.37
C ASP A 177 9.39 -0.03 11.20
N ILE A 178 9.23 -1.28 10.71
CA ILE A 178 8.53 -2.34 11.42
C ILE A 178 9.52 -3.06 12.32
N SER A 179 9.20 -3.08 13.61
CA SER A 179 10.02 -3.62 14.68
C SER A 179 9.32 -4.77 15.39
N LYS A 180 10.12 -5.64 16.03
CA LYS A 180 9.63 -6.73 16.86
C LYS A 180 9.44 -6.21 18.28
N LEU A 181 8.27 -6.42 18.84
CA LEU A 181 8.03 -6.21 20.27
C LEU A 181 7.90 -7.58 20.95
N THR A 182 8.65 -7.80 22.01
CA THR A 182 8.50 -8.99 22.86
C THR A 182 8.02 -8.55 24.22
N GLU A 183 6.89 -9.09 24.65
CA GLU A 183 6.34 -8.85 25.98
C GLU A 183 6.92 -9.82 27.02
N GLU A 184 6.67 -9.56 28.30
CA GLU A 184 7.20 -10.34 29.43
C GLU A 184 6.75 -11.81 29.40
N ASP A 185 5.63 -12.10 28.75
CA ASP A 185 5.09 -13.45 28.53
C ASP A 185 5.79 -14.22 27.39
N GLY A 186 6.74 -13.58 26.71
CA GLY A 186 7.44 -14.14 25.55
C GLY A 186 6.66 -14.03 24.23
N SER A 187 5.48 -13.41 24.24
CA SER A 187 4.68 -13.19 23.02
C SER A 187 5.35 -12.17 22.11
N GLU A 188 5.36 -12.45 20.81
CA GLU A 188 5.98 -11.61 19.79
C GLU A 188 4.93 -10.82 19.01
N PHE A 189 5.20 -9.53 18.80
CA PHE A 189 4.30 -8.62 18.09
C PHE A 189 5.05 -7.75 17.06
N LEU A 190 4.30 -7.26 16.08
CA LEU A 190 4.74 -6.22 15.16
C LEU A 190 4.37 -4.85 15.70
N ALA A 191 5.35 -3.96 15.76
CA ALA A 191 5.16 -2.55 16.10
C ALA A 191 5.73 -1.63 15.02
N TYR A 192 5.05 -0.51 14.78
CA TYR A 192 5.52 0.57 13.88
C TYR A 192 5.45 1.92 14.59
N SER A 193 6.25 2.87 14.14
CA SER A 193 6.19 4.24 14.63
C SER A 193 5.08 5.04 13.93
N LYS A 194 4.09 5.49 14.70
CA LYS A 194 2.99 6.34 14.24
C LYS A 194 3.43 7.81 14.31
N LEU A 195 3.81 8.38 13.18
CA LEU A 195 4.12 9.81 13.09
C LEU A 195 2.83 10.63 13.08
N HIS A 196 2.77 11.67 13.92
CA HIS A 196 1.72 12.67 13.87
C HIS A 196 2.30 13.96 13.28
N TRP A 197 1.52 14.62 12.42
CA TRP A 197 2.00 15.78 11.65
C TRP A 197 2.48 16.95 12.53
N PHE A 198 1.89 17.13 13.71
CA PHE A 198 2.14 18.28 14.58
C PHE A 198 2.96 17.97 15.84
N SER A 199 3.19 16.69 16.16
CA SER A 199 3.98 16.31 17.33
C SER A 199 4.53 14.89 17.18
N ILE A 200 5.73 14.63 17.70
CA ILE A 200 6.23 13.27 17.86
C ILE A 200 6.02 12.91 19.33
N PRO A 201 4.90 12.25 19.70
CA PRO A 201 4.70 11.82 21.07
C PRO A 201 5.79 10.83 21.49
N ARG A 202 6.22 10.88 22.76
CA ARG A 202 7.29 10.00 23.30
C ARG A 202 6.98 8.50 23.19
N ASN A 203 5.71 8.14 23.04
CA ASN A 203 5.21 6.78 22.84
C ASN A 203 4.58 6.63 21.44
N SER A 204 5.36 6.86 20.38
CA SER A 204 4.86 6.76 19.00
C SER A 204 4.80 5.32 18.48
N LEU A 205 5.37 4.35 19.19
CA LEU A 205 5.35 2.94 18.79
C LEU A 205 4.00 2.31 19.13
N VAL A 206 3.36 1.73 18.11
CA VAL A 206 2.05 1.10 18.20
C VAL A 206 2.13 -0.33 17.68
N VAL A 207 1.59 -1.26 18.46
CA VAL A 207 1.46 -2.68 18.09
C VAL A 207 0.26 -2.86 17.17
N PHE A 208 0.40 -3.65 16.11
CA PHE A 208 -0.68 -3.88 15.13
C PHE A 208 -0.80 -5.32 14.61
N GLY A 209 0.14 -6.20 14.97
CA GLY A 209 0.06 -7.61 14.62
C GLY A 209 0.72 -8.51 15.66
N THR A 210 0.20 -9.72 15.81
CA THR A 210 0.78 -10.78 16.63
C THR A 210 1.55 -11.74 15.72
N VAL A 211 2.75 -12.12 16.13
CA VAL A 211 3.64 -13.01 15.38
C VAL A 211 3.59 -14.41 16.01
N SER A 212 3.36 -15.42 15.18
CA SER A 212 3.37 -16.84 15.58
C SER A 212 4.28 -17.61 14.63
N GLY A 213 5.55 -17.74 15.02
CA GLY A 213 6.59 -18.29 14.15
C GLY A 213 6.90 -17.35 12.98
N THR A 214 6.52 -17.75 11.75
CA THR A 214 6.63 -16.91 10.55
C THR A 214 5.33 -16.16 10.24
N ASN A 215 4.18 -16.60 10.78
CA ASN A 215 2.88 -16.03 10.45
C ASN A 215 2.56 -14.79 11.28
N VAL A 216 1.72 -13.92 10.72
CA VAL A 216 1.32 -12.64 11.34
C VAL A 216 -0.19 -12.50 11.27
N ALA A 217 -0.82 -12.34 12.43
CA ALA A 217 -2.24 -12.00 12.55
C ALA A 217 -2.41 -10.52 12.92
N SER A 218 -3.39 -9.82 12.35
CA SER A 218 -3.68 -8.44 12.76
C SER A 218 -4.28 -8.42 14.16
N CYS A 219 -3.93 -7.42 14.98
CA CYS A 219 -4.52 -7.19 16.29
C CYS A 219 -4.95 -5.73 16.44
N ASP A 220 -5.74 -5.45 17.48
CA ASP A 220 -6.13 -4.09 17.84
C ASP A 220 -4.89 -3.24 18.21
N GLU A 221 -4.93 -1.97 17.80
CA GLU A 221 -3.83 -1.04 18.03
C GLU A 221 -3.69 -0.77 19.53
N ARG A 222 -2.51 -1.08 20.08
CA ARG A 222 -2.19 -0.83 21.49
C ARG A 222 -0.80 -0.22 21.67
N PRO A 223 -0.59 0.60 22.71
CA PRO A 223 0.74 1.13 23.02
C PRO A 223 1.70 0.00 23.40
N CYS A 224 2.99 0.20 23.15
CA CYS A 224 4.02 -0.79 23.47
C CYS A 224 4.26 -0.90 24.98
N SER A 225 4.18 -2.13 25.51
CA SER A 225 4.50 -2.50 26.90
C SER A 225 5.76 -3.37 27.03
N GLY A 226 6.45 -3.67 25.93
CA GLY A 226 7.55 -4.66 25.89
C GLY A 226 8.89 -4.14 25.39
N VAL A 227 9.85 -5.06 25.24
CA VAL A 227 11.19 -4.78 24.72
C VAL A 227 11.15 -4.77 23.19
N VAL A 228 11.61 -3.67 22.60
CA VAL A 228 11.72 -3.52 21.15
C VAL A 228 13.03 -4.14 20.67
N SER A 229 12.93 -5.08 19.75
CA SER A 229 14.04 -5.77 19.11
C SER A 229 13.85 -5.84 17.59
N ARG A 230 14.78 -6.50 16.90
CA ARG A 230 14.72 -6.71 15.45
C ARG A 230 14.37 -8.16 15.15
N PHE A 231 13.63 -8.39 14.07
CA PHE A 231 13.42 -9.74 13.55
C PHE A 231 14.72 -10.32 12.99
N GLY A 232 14.97 -11.59 13.28
CA GLY A 232 16.10 -12.35 12.73
C GLY A 232 15.71 -13.25 11.55
N HIS A 233 14.41 -13.41 11.29
CA HIS A 233 13.87 -14.38 10.34
C HIS A 233 12.79 -13.77 9.44
N ILE A 234 12.44 -14.47 8.36
CA ILE A 234 11.42 -14.07 7.40
C ILE A 234 10.00 -14.21 7.99
N LEU A 235 9.08 -13.34 7.58
CA LEU A 235 7.69 -13.33 8.04
C LEU A 235 6.73 -13.41 6.85
N GLY A 236 5.69 -14.23 6.91
CA GLY A 236 4.77 -14.49 5.80
C GLY A 236 4.19 -15.89 5.84
N GLY A 237 3.60 -16.30 4.72
CA GLY A 237 2.81 -17.51 4.59
C GLY A 237 1.30 -17.25 4.52
N ASP A 238 0.54 -18.32 4.26
CA ASP A 238 -0.91 -18.30 4.28
C ASP A 238 -1.45 -18.48 5.70
N ASN A 239 -2.54 -17.78 6.02
CA ASN A 239 -3.15 -17.80 7.36
C ASN A 239 -3.90 -19.11 7.68
N ALA A 240 -3.93 -20.08 6.75
CA ALA A 240 -4.69 -21.31 6.88
C ALA A 240 -4.31 -22.15 8.12
N GLU A 241 -3.06 -22.08 8.60
CA GLU A 241 -2.64 -22.81 9.81
C GLU A 241 -2.99 -22.11 11.14
N CYS A 242 -3.40 -20.83 11.12
CA CYS A 242 -3.74 -20.11 12.35
C CYS A 242 -5.19 -20.32 12.80
N ASP A 243 -6.10 -20.74 11.91
CA ASP A 243 -7.51 -20.97 12.26
C ASP A 243 -7.67 -22.22 13.16
N GLU A 244 -6.88 -23.27 12.91
CA GLU A 244 -6.92 -24.48 13.74
C GLU A 244 -6.26 -24.28 15.12
N ARG A 245 -5.17 -23.49 15.19
CA ARG A 245 -4.47 -23.24 16.46
C ARG A 245 -5.17 -22.21 17.35
N HIS A 246 -5.83 -21.20 16.80
CA HIS A 246 -6.66 -20.28 17.59
C HIS A 246 -7.92 -20.97 18.14
N SER A 247 -8.50 -21.91 17.39
CA SER A 247 -9.60 -22.75 17.91
C SER A 247 -9.14 -23.62 19.08
N ALA A 248 -7.93 -24.18 19.01
CA ALA A 248 -7.33 -24.94 20.12
C ALA A 248 -6.95 -24.07 21.34
N TYR A 249 -6.38 -22.87 21.14
CA TYR A 249 -6.02 -21.97 22.24
C TYR A 249 -7.24 -21.28 22.89
N ALA A 250 -8.28 -20.96 22.12
CA ALA A 250 -9.54 -20.43 22.66
C ALA A 250 -10.29 -21.48 23.50
N GLN A 251 -10.25 -22.75 23.11
CA GLN A 251 -10.80 -23.88 23.89
C GLN A 251 -10.05 -24.09 25.23
N ILE A 252 -8.73 -23.84 25.27
CA ILE A 252 -7.94 -24.01 26.51
C ILE A 252 -8.23 -22.90 27.52
N LYS A 253 -8.53 -21.66 27.07
CA LYS A 253 -8.88 -20.53 27.96
C LYS A 253 -10.30 -20.57 28.52
N GLN A 254 -11.18 -21.46 28.05
CA GLN A 254 -12.58 -21.54 28.49
C GLN A 254 -12.87 -22.58 29.58
N LYS A 255 -11.87 -23.28 30.14
CA LYS A 255 -12.09 -24.08 31.36
C LYS A 255 -11.98 -23.18 32.60
N PRO A 256 -13.07 -22.82 33.29
CA PRO A 256 -12.98 -22.19 34.59
C PRO A 256 -12.33 -23.18 35.57
N VAL A 257 -11.23 -22.74 36.17
CA VAL A 257 -10.68 -23.32 37.39
C VAL A 257 -11.73 -23.11 38.49
N TYR A 258 -12.41 -24.19 38.89
CA TYR A 258 -13.23 -24.16 40.10
C TYR A 258 -12.29 -24.01 41.31
N VAL A 259 -12.24 -22.79 41.85
CA VAL A 259 -11.62 -22.47 43.13
C VAL A 259 -12.49 -23.07 44.24
N GLY A 260 -11.86 -23.87 45.09
CA GLY A 260 -12.50 -24.64 46.15
C GLY A 260 -13.29 -23.77 47.13
N THR A 261 -14.44 -24.30 47.55
CA THR A 261 -15.21 -23.75 48.67
C THR A 261 -14.91 -24.59 49.90
N MET A 262 -14.52 -23.89 50.98
CA MET A 262 -14.19 -24.39 52.31
C MET A 262 -15.21 -25.39 52.87
N GLU A 263 -14.69 -26.45 53.50
CA GLU A 263 -15.41 -27.23 54.51
C GLU A 263 -15.70 -26.36 55.74
N PRO A 264 -16.91 -26.44 56.33
CA PRO A 264 -17.10 -26.13 57.73
C PRO A 264 -17.15 -27.42 58.55
N ILE A 265 -16.23 -27.51 59.51
CA ILE A 265 -16.29 -28.42 60.66
C ILE A 265 -17.40 -27.93 61.60
N LEU A 266 -18.43 -28.74 61.90
CA LEU A 266 -18.95 -28.91 63.27
C LEU A 266 -19.98 -30.05 63.43
N SER A 267 -19.69 -30.93 64.40
CA SER A 267 -20.57 -31.62 65.36
C SER A 267 -21.85 -32.34 64.91
N THR A 268 -21.86 -33.67 65.01
CA THR A 268 -22.43 -34.43 66.17
C THR A 268 -21.90 -35.86 66.16
#